data_AF-A0A4Q8QML5-F1
#
_entry.id   AF-A0A4Q8QML5-F1
#
_cell.length_a   1.000
_cell.length_b   1.000
_cell.length_c   1.000
_cell.angle_alpha   90.00
_cell.angle_beta   90.00
_cell.angle_gamma   90.00
#
_symmetry.space_group_name_H-M   'P 1'
#
loop_
_entity.id
_entity.type
_entity.pdbx_description
1 polymer ?
#
loop_
_entity_poly.entity_id
_entity_poly.type
_entity_poly.pdbx_seq_one_letter_code
_entity_poly.pdbx_strand_id
1 'polypeptide(L)'
;MKFNWIISGANNAETKKACIDLEYRLRPKITRFLMDRLDTDDFSNFSCFYFDVDIKNQWVWISEKTPKDYIESIKEEFDREINGSSFFSVA
;
A
#
# COMPACT_ATOMS: atom_id res chain seq x y z
N MET A 1 2.80 6.00 -8.36
CA MET A 1 2.03 5.33 -7.29
C MET A 1 1.03 6.31 -6.73
N LYS A 2 -0.22 5.92 -6.58
CA LYS A 2 -1.26 6.77 -5.96
C LYS A 2 -1.86 6.03 -4.78
N PHE A 3 -1.96 6.70 -3.63
CA PHE A 3 -2.60 6.19 -2.43
C PHE A 3 -3.97 6.85 -2.29
N ASN A 4 -5.03 6.05 -2.35
CA ASN A 4 -6.37 6.49 -1.98
C ASN A 4 -6.54 6.24 -0.49
N TRP A 5 -6.73 7.31 0.27
CA TRP A 5 -6.89 7.24 1.71
C TRP A 5 -8.36 7.08 2.08
N ILE A 6 -8.72 5.90 2.59
CA ILE A 6 -10.07 5.58 3.06
C ILE A 6 -10.14 6.02 4.52
N ILE A 7 -10.66 7.22 4.73
CA ILE A 7 -10.88 7.79 6.06
C ILE A 7 -12.34 7.59 6.43
N SER A 8 -12.63 6.56 7.22
CA SER A 8 -13.98 6.29 7.74
C SER A 8 -14.18 7.07 9.05
N GLY A 9 -14.42 8.39 8.98
CA GLY A 9 -14.70 9.23 10.15
C GLY A 9 -14.32 10.69 10.01
N ALA A 10 -14.45 11.44 11.11
CA ALA A 10 -14.06 12.85 11.19
C ALA A 10 -12.56 13.01 10.85
N ASN A 11 -12.27 13.95 9.96
CA ASN A 11 -10.98 14.29 9.38
C ASN A 11 -10.05 15.02 10.37
N ASN A 12 -9.86 14.42 11.54
CA ASN A 12 -9.13 14.96 12.67
C ASN A 12 -7.64 15.19 12.32
N ALA A 13 -6.99 16.12 13.02
CA ALA A 13 -5.55 16.40 12.85
C ALA A 13 -4.68 15.14 13.07
N GLU A 14 -5.12 14.24 13.94
CA GLU A 14 -4.47 12.94 14.19
C GLU A 14 -4.50 12.03 12.96
N THR A 15 -5.61 11.99 12.22
CA THR A 15 -5.74 11.20 10.98
C THR A 15 -4.84 11.72 9.88
N LYS A 16 -4.65 13.04 9.78
CA LYS A 16 -3.68 13.63 8.84
C LYS A 16 -2.25 13.26 9.19
N LYS A 17 -1.91 13.28 10.49
CA LYS A 17 -0.57 12.88 10.94
C LYS A 17 -0.32 11.39 10.69
N ALA A 18 -1.30 10.53 10.99
CA ALA A 18 -1.23 9.10 10.72
C ALA A 18 -1.12 8.79 9.22
N CYS A 19 -1.84 9.54 8.38
CA CYS A 19 -1.74 9.47 6.91
C CYS A 19 -0.31 9.75 6.43
N ILE A 20 0.30 10.84 6.91
CA ILE A 20 1.67 11.20 6.53
C ILE A 20 2.68 10.13 7.01
N ASP A 21 2.54 9.65 8.26
CA ASP A 21 3.41 8.59 8.80
C ASP A 21 3.30 7.29 8.01
N LEU A 22 2.06 6.87 7.72
CA LEU A 22 1.78 5.70 6.90
C LEU A 22 2.34 5.87 5.48
N GLU A 23 2.15 7.02 4.84
CA GLU A 23 2.70 7.25 3.51
C GLU A 23 4.22 7.13 3.54
N TYR A 24 4.85 7.74 4.54
CA TYR A 24 6.30 7.72 4.69
C TYR A 24 6.86 6.30 4.92
N ARG A 25 6.10 5.43 5.59
CA ARG A 25 6.48 4.01 5.81
C ARG A 25 6.14 3.11 4.64
N LEU A 26 4.97 3.31 4.02
CA LEU A 26 4.45 2.48 2.94
C LEU A 26 5.19 2.75 1.64
N ARG A 27 5.46 4.01 1.32
CA ARG A 27 6.11 4.41 0.07
C ARG A 27 7.45 3.71 -0.18
N PRO A 28 8.43 3.69 0.75
CA PRO A 28 9.68 2.97 0.52
C PRO A 28 9.49 1.44 0.51
N LYS A 29 8.60 0.88 1.34
CA LYS A 29 8.32 -0.57 1.36
C LYS A 29 7.72 -1.05 0.04
N ILE A 30 6.67 -0.37 -0.43
CA ILE A 30 5.98 -0.70 -1.68
C ILE A 30 6.91 -0.47 -2.85
N THR A 31 7.71 0.61 -2.86
CA THR A 31 8.72 0.82 -3.90
C THR A 31 9.70 -0.34 -3.95
N ARG A 32 10.22 -0.77 -2.79
CA ARG A 32 11.15 -1.89 -2.70
C ARG A 32 10.52 -3.19 -3.19
N PHE A 33 9.30 -3.51 -2.75
CA PHE A 33 8.56 -4.70 -3.19
C PHE A 33 8.33 -4.69 -4.70
N LEU A 34 7.91 -3.55 -5.27
CA LEU A 34 7.72 -3.41 -6.70
C LEU A 34 9.04 -3.58 -7.46
N MET A 35 10.15 -3.01 -6.97
CA MET A 35 11.46 -3.16 -7.60
C MET A 35 12.00 -4.61 -7.54
N ASP A 36 11.72 -5.33 -6.45
CA ASP A 36 12.14 -6.73 -6.28
C ASP A 36 11.33 -7.69 -7.17
N ARG A 37 10.07 -7.35 -7.44
CA ARG A 37 9.13 -8.19 -8.20
C ARG A 37 8.96 -7.81 -9.67
N LEU A 38 9.18 -6.56 -10.02
CA LEU A 38 9.06 -6.04 -11.38
C LEU A 38 10.45 -5.67 -11.87
N ASP A 39 11.01 -6.54 -12.72
CA ASP A 39 12.26 -6.26 -13.44
C ASP A 39 12.12 -4.93 -14.19
N THR A 40 12.92 -3.95 -13.81
CA THR A 40 12.59 -2.52 -13.90
C THR A 40 12.99 -1.91 -15.25
N ASP A 41 12.73 -2.59 -16.37
CA ASP A 41 13.01 -2.06 -17.71
C ASP A 41 11.74 -1.48 -18.39
N ASP A 42 10.55 -2.02 -18.08
CA ASP A 42 9.27 -1.60 -18.69
C ASP A 42 8.47 -0.57 -17.87
N PHE A 43 8.79 -0.37 -16.58
CA PHE A 43 7.94 0.36 -15.64
C PHE A 43 8.62 1.54 -14.93
N SER A 44 9.34 2.36 -15.68
CA SER A 44 10.14 3.50 -15.19
C SER A 44 9.42 4.56 -14.33
N ASN A 45 8.12 4.45 -14.06
CA ASN A 45 7.42 5.45 -13.23
C ASN A 45 6.46 4.92 -12.16
N PHE A 46 6.20 3.61 -12.06
CA PHE A 46 5.20 3.04 -11.12
C PHE A 46 3.87 3.84 -11.03
N SER A 47 3.54 4.62 -12.05
CA SER A 47 2.43 5.59 -12.06
C SER A 47 1.09 4.91 -12.26
N CYS A 48 1.11 3.71 -12.81
CA CYS A 48 -0.04 2.85 -13.05
C CYS A 48 -0.48 2.09 -11.78
N PHE A 49 0.29 2.16 -10.69
CA PHE A 49 -0.07 1.50 -9.43
C PHE A 49 -0.90 2.42 -8.55
N TYR A 50 -2.07 1.92 -8.19
CA TYR A 50 -3.02 2.53 -7.28
C TYR A 50 -3.19 1.62 -6.07
N PHE A 51 -3.13 2.20 -4.88
CA PHE A 51 -3.25 1.50 -3.61
C PHE A 51 -4.35 2.17 -2.79
N ASP A 52 -5.18 1.38 -2.15
CA ASP A 52 -6.19 1.85 -1.21
C ASP A 52 -5.67 1.59 0.21
N VAL A 53 -5.68 2.63 1.04
CA VAL A 53 -5.15 2.61 2.40
C VAL A 53 -6.26 2.97 3.37
N ASP A 54 -6.68 1.99 4.18
CA ASP A 54 -7.59 2.19 5.29
C ASP A 54 -6.78 2.54 6.55
N ILE A 55 -6.88 3.80 6.98
CA ILE A 55 -6.17 4.27 8.17
C ILE A 55 -6.76 3.67 9.45
N LYS A 56 -8.07 3.40 9.48
CA LYS A 56 -8.78 2.92 10.66
C LYS A 56 -8.39 1.49 10.99
N ASN A 57 -8.32 0.64 9.97
CA ASN A 57 -7.91 -0.75 10.09
C ASN A 57 -6.41 -0.94 9.86
N GLN A 58 -5.68 0.15 9.55
CA GLN A 58 -4.27 0.14 9.13
C GLN A 58 -3.99 -0.88 8.03
N TRP A 59 -4.94 -1.01 7.10
CA TRP A 59 -4.91 -2.03 6.05
C TRP A 59 -4.63 -1.39 4.69
N VAL A 60 -3.81 -2.04 3.87
CA VAL A 60 -3.41 -1.52 2.56
C VAL A 60 -3.63 -2.59 1.51
N TRP A 61 -4.31 -2.25 0.43
CA TRP A 61 -4.52 -3.18 -0.68
C TRP A 61 -4.28 -2.51 -2.01
N ILE A 62 -4.08 -3.33 -3.03
CA ILE A 62 -3.90 -2.85 -4.39
C ILE A 62 -5.28 -2.53 -4.94
N SER A 63 -5.46 -1.31 -5.41
CA SER A 63 -6.71 -0.85 -5.99
C SER A 63 -6.94 -1.51 -7.35
N GLU A 64 -8.20 -1.79 -7.68
CA GLU A 64 -8.62 -2.36 -8.96
C GLU A 64 -8.29 -1.46 -10.17
N LYS A 65 -7.89 -0.21 -9.93
CA LYS A 65 -7.36 0.71 -10.95
C LYS A 65 -5.98 0.28 -11.48
N THR A 66 -5.24 -0.54 -10.73
CA THR A 66 -3.99 -1.15 -11.21
C THR A 66 -4.32 -2.25 -12.22
N PRO A 67 -3.53 -2.46 -13.29
CA PRO A 67 -3.81 -3.51 -14.26
C PRO A 67 -3.85 -4.89 -13.60
N LYS A 68 -4.87 -5.70 -13.91
CA LYS A 68 -5.19 -6.96 -13.22
C LYS A 68 -4.06 -7.98 -13.26
N ASP A 69 -3.34 -8.09 -14.37
CA ASP A 69 -2.18 -8.99 -14.50
C ASP A 69 -1.16 -8.79 -13.38
N TYR A 70 -0.86 -7.54 -13.02
CA TYR A 70 0.04 -7.23 -11.93
C TYR A 70 -0.59 -7.49 -10.57
N ILE A 71 -1.86 -7.09 -10.41
CA ILE A 71 -2.59 -7.33 -9.15
C ILE A 71 -2.57 -8.82 -8.84
N GLU A 72 -2.97 -9.68 -9.77
CA GLU A 72 -3.06 -11.11 -9.50
C GLU A 72 -1.71 -11.75 -9.22
N SER A 73 -0.65 -11.27 -9.88
CA SER A 73 0.71 -11.75 -9.68
C SER A 73 1.27 -11.35 -8.30
N ILE A 74 0.99 -10.13 -7.83
CA ILE A 74 1.65 -9.58 -6.63
C ILE A 74 0.72 -9.44 -5.41
N LYS A 75 -0.60 -9.56 -5.54
CA LYS A 75 -1.58 -9.29 -4.44
C LYS A 75 -1.32 -10.12 -3.20
N GLU A 76 -1.05 -11.41 -3.36
CA GLU A 76 -0.91 -12.34 -2.23
C GLU A 76 0.36 -12.04 -1.45
N GLU A 77 1.45 -11.77 -2.16
CA GLU A 77 2.73 -11.44 -1.54
C GLU A 77 2.75 -10.02 -1.00
N PHE A 78 2.07 -9.08 -1.67
CA PHE A 78 1.88 -7.72 -1.20
C PHE A 78 1.12 -7.70 0.12
N ASP A 79 0.00 -8.42 0.23
CA ASP A 79 -0.77 -8.51 1.47
C ASP A 79 0.10 -9.11 2.59
N ARG A 80 0.83 -10.19 2.29
CA ARG A 80 1.75 -10.84 3.24
C ARG A 80 2.89 -9.93 3.71
N GLU A 81 3.42 -9.05 2.86
CA GLU A 81 4.59 -8.22 3.19
C GLU A 81 4.21 -6.83 3.74
N ILE A 82 3.16 -6.22 3.19
CA ILE A 82 2.70 -4.88 3.55
C ILE A 82 1.74 -4.91 4.73
N ASN A 83 0.72 -5.77 4.69
CA ASN A 83 -0.20 -5.93 5.83
C ASN A 83 0.42 -6.86 6.88
N GLY A 84 1.21 -7.85 6.45
CA GLY A 84 1.89 -8.74 7.37
C GLY A 84 0.93 -9.73 8.02
N SER A 85 1.33 -10.99 8.15
CA SER A 85 0.63 -11.99 8.97
C SER A 85 0.70 -11.71 10.48
N SER A 86 0.62 -10.45 10.90
CA SER A 86 0.71 -10.03 12.29
C SER A 86 -0.42 -9.07 12.62
N PHE A 87 -1.63 -9.63 12.63
CA PHE A 87 -2.48 -9.41 13.79
C PHE A 87 -1.60 -9.70 15.02
N PHE A 88 -1.27 -8.65 15.78
CA PHE A 88 -0.83 -8.74 17.17
C PHE A 88 0.20 -9.84 17.49
N SER A 89 1.50 -9.50 17.47
CA SER A 89 2.36 -10.06 18.52
C SER A 89 2.16 -9.22 19.77
N VAL A 90 1.38 -9.81 20.69
CA VAL A 90 1.15 -9.40 22.08
C VAL A 90 2.47 -9.37 22.86
N ALA A 91 2.52 -8.45 23.83
CA ALA A 91 3.43 -8.28 24.98
C ALA A 91 4.68 -7.40 24.77
#